data_AF-A0A7V3G033-F1
#
_entry.id   AF-A0A7V3G033-F1
#
_cell.length_a   1.000
_cell.length_b   1.000
_cell.length_c   1.000
_cell.angle_alpha   90.00
_cell.angle_beta   90.00
_cell.angle_gamma   90.00
#
_symmetry.space_group_name_H-M   'P 1'
#
loop_
_entity.id
_entity.type
_entity.pdbx_description
1 polymer ?
#
loop_
_entity_poly.entity_id
_entity_poly.type
_entity_poly.pdbx_seq_one_letter_code
_entity_poly.pdbx_strand_id
1 'polypeptide(L)'
;MRRGSILFLTLILGPLSPAAADSKQPKNPSVELEKTVRALGSRRFAEREQATKTLLNAPIDSAIPLLKQALKNADPEVARRAEDILWRLELRRDTDRTLTTRTLTLDYQEV
;
A
#
# COMPACT_ATOMS: atom_id res chain seq x y z
N MET A 1 67.02 -43.03 -17.56
CA MET A 1 66.28 -42.49 -18.71
C MET A 1 64.80 -42.43 -18.39
N ARG A 2 64.24 -41.23 -18.20
CA ARG A 2 62.94 -40.76 -18.74
C ARG A 2 62.70 -39.34 -18.23
N ARG A 3 62.41 -38.47 -19.18
CA ARG A 3 62.38 -37.01 -19.13
C ARG A 3 60.96 -36.51 -18.88
N GLY A 4 60.87 -35.29 -18.34
CA GLY A 4 59.80 -34.33 -18.59
C GLY A 4 58.64 -34.41 -17.60
N SER A 5 57.92 -33.34 -17.28
CA SER A 5 58.08 -31.91 -17.50
C SER A 5 56.96 -31.26 -16.68
N ILE A 6 57.20 -30.06 -16.20
CA ILE A 6 56.33 -29.19 -15.42
C ILE A 6 55.03 -28.88 -16.19
N LEU A 7 53.87 -28.89 -15.50
CA LEU A 7 52.80 -27.94 -15.79
C LEU A 7 51.96 -27.67 -14.52
N PHE A 8 52.13 -26.48 -13.95
CA PHE A 8 51.23 -25.87 -12.98
C PHE A 8 49.84 -25.67 -13.63
N LEU A 9 48.77 -26.12 -12.97
CA LEU A 9 47.41 -25.72 -13.32
C LEU A 9 46.67 -25.31 -12.05
N THR A 10 46.85 -24.03 -11.69
CA THR A 10 45.97 -23.29 -10.79
C THR A 10 44.60 -23.16 -11.43
N LEU A 11 43.57 -23.75 -10.79
CA LEU A 11 42.18 -23.57 -11.16
C LEU A 11 41.49 -22.79 -10.03
N ILE A 12 41.40 -21.48 -10.19
CA ILE A 12 40.52 -20.59 -9.42
C ILE A 12 39.49 -20.05 -10.42
N LEU A 13 38.21 -20.41 -10.27
CA LEU A 13 37.08 -19.65 -10.83
C LEU A 13 35.76 -20.05 -10.12
N GLY A 14 35.13 -19.10 -9.41
CA GLY A 14 33.86 -19.23 -8.66
C GLY A 14 32.60 -19.30 -9.55
N PRO A 15 31.36 -19.11 -9.02
CA PRO A 15 30.97 -17.96 -8.18
C PRO A 15 30.26 -18.34 -6.85
N LEU A 16 30.39 -17.55 -5.79
CA LEU A 16 29.53 -16.38 -5.46
C LEU A 16 28.04 -16.76 -5.38
N SER A 17 27.58 -17.10 -4.18
CA SER A 17 26.15 -17.15 -3.84
C SER A 17 25.77 -15.79 -3.23
N PRO A 18 25.06 -14.91 -3.95
CA PRO A 18 24.61 -13.66 -3.35
C PRO A 18 23.41 -13.95 -2.44
N ALA A 19 23.54 -13.41 -1.23
CA ALA A 19 22.51 -13.30 -0.23
C ALA A 19 21.14 -12.95 -0.84
N ALA A 20 20.09 -13.56 -0.29
CA ALA A 20 18.73 -13.08 -0.40
C ALA A 20 18.68 -11.61 0.07
N ALA A 21 18.86 -10.69 -0.87
CA ALA A 21 18.61 -9.29 -0.69
C ALA A 21 17.09 -9.14 -0.61
N ASP A 22 16.59 -9.20 0.62
CA ASP A 22 15.32 -8.60 1.02
C ASP A 22 15.37 -7.12 0.64
N SER A 23 15.05 -6.88 -0.62
CA SER A 23 15.18 -5.58 -1.24
C SER A 23 14.02 -4.74 -0.75
N LYS A 24 14.25 -4.07 0.39
CA LYS A 24 13.53 -2.90 0.87
C LYS A 24 13.66 -1.78 -0.17
N GLN A 25 13.08 -2.00 -1.35
CA GLN A 25 13.01 -1.01 -2.40
C GLN A 25 12.09 0.11 -1.90
N PRO A 26 12.40 1.39 -2.13
CA PRO A 26 11.52 2.49 -1.75
C PRO A 26 10.20 2.30 -2.51
N LYS A 27 9.21 1.78 -1.80
CA LYS A 27 7.90 1.47 -2.33
C LYS A 27 7.20 2.80 -2.59
N ASN A 28 6.99 3.13 -3.86
CA ASN A 28 6.13 4.25 -4.23
C ASN A 28 4.76 4.05 -3.57
N PRO A 29 4.32 4.96 -2.69
CA PRO A 29 3.11 4.75 -1.89
C PRO A 29 1.85 4.61 -2.76
N SER A 30 1.81 5.28 -3.92
CA SER A 30 0.74 5.14 -4.91
C SER A 30 0.62 3.71 -5.46
N VAL A 31 1.75 3.11 -5.84
CA VAL A 31 1.79 1.74 -6.41
C VAL A 31 1.35 0.70 -5.38
N GLU A 32 1.69 0.88 -4.10
CA GLU A 32 1.22 0.00 -3.03
C GLU A 32 -0.30 0.13 -2.81
N LEU A 33 -0.85 1.35 -2.87
CA LEU A 33 -2.30 1.55 -2.74
C LEU A 33 -3.06 0.93 -3.91
N GLU A 34 -2.57 1.05 -5.15
CA GLU A 34 -3.18 0.36 -6.29
C GLU A 34 -3.16 -1.18 -6.15
N LYS A 35 -2.06 -1.74 -5.64
CA LYS A 35 -2.00 -3.19 -5.32
C LYS A 35 -3.03 -3.54 -4.24
N THR A 36 -3.19 -2.67 -3.25
CA THR A 36 -4.16 -2.87 -2.16
C THR A 36 -5.59 -2.82 -2.69
N VAL A 37 -5.92 -1.92 -3.62
CA VAL A 37 -7.22 -1.88 -4.30
C VAL A 37 -7.48 -3.19 -5.04
N ARG A 38 -6.50 -3.72 -5.77
CA ARG A 38 -6.64 -5.04 -6.45
C ARG A 38 -6.90 -6.17 -5.45
N ALA A 39 -6.29 -6.11 -4.26
CA ALA A 39 -6.48 -7.13 -3.22
C ALA A 39 -7.89 -7.13 -2.60
N LEU A 40 -8.72 -6.10 -2.82
CA LEU A 40 -10.14 -6.12 -2.43
C LEU A 40 -10.93 -7.24 -3.12
N GLY A 41 -10.52 -7.64 -4.33
CA GLY A 41 -11.13 -8.74 -5.08
C GLY A 41 -10.51 -10.12 -4.80
N SER A 42 -9.58 -10.23 -3.84
CA SER A 42 -8.92 -11.50 -3.55
C SER A 42 -9.95 -12.57 -3.17
N ARG A 43 -9.75 -13.82 -3.59
CA ARG A 43 -10.59 -14.94 -3.14
C ARG A 43 -10.42 -15.26 -1.65
N ARG A 44 -9.28 -14.88 -1.06
CA ARG A 44 -8.96 -15.15 0.35
C ARG A 44 -9.53 -14.03 1.23
N PHE A 45 -10.42 -14.40 2.15
CA PHE A 45 -11.06 -13.44 3.05
C PHE A 45 -10.05 -12.58 3.83
N ALA A 46 -9.00 -13.20 4.37
CA ALA A 46 -7.96 -12.49 5.12
C ALA A 46 -7.26 -11.39 4.30
N GLU A 47 -7.02 -11.63 3.01
CA GLU A 47 -6.41 -10.64 2.12
C GLU A 47 -7.35 -9.48 1.83
N ARG A 48 -8.65 -9.76 1.59
CA ARG A 48 -9.66 -8.71 1.39
C ARG A 48 -9.84 -7.83 2.63
N GLU A 49 -9.87 -8.44 3.81
CA GLU A 49 -10.01 -7.70 5.07
C GLU A 49 -8.78 -6.86 5.36
N GLN A 50 -7.58 -7.41 5.11
CA GLN A 50 -6.34 -6.65 5.27
C GLN A 50 -6.27 -5.48 4.29
N ALA A 51 -6.70 -5.68 3.04
CA ALA A 51 -6.77 -4.62 2.03
C ALA A 51 -7.75 -3.52 2.46
N THR A 52 -8.92 -3.90 2.95
CA THR A 52 -9.95 -2.98 3.45
C THR A 52 -9.40 -2.13 4.59
N LYS A 53 -8.77 -2.75 5.60
CA LYS A 53 -8.16 -2.04 6.73
C LYS A 53 -7.03 -1.12 6.28
N THR A 54 -6.18 -1.59 5.38
CA THR A 54 -5.07 -0.79 4.84
C THR A 54 -5.58 0.47 4.14
N LEU A 55 -6.64 0.35 3.32
CA LEU A 55 -7.23 1.49 2.61
C LEU A 55 -7.94 2.47 3.56
N LEU A 56 -8.62 1.98 4.59
CA LEU A 56 -9.26 2.84 5.61
C LEU A 56 -8.24 3.63 6.43
N ASN A 57 -7.03 3.10 6.61
CA ASN A 57 -5.95 3.73 7.36
C ASN A 57 -4.99 4.54 6.48
N ALA A 58 -5.16 4.51 5.16
CA ALA A 58 -4.33 5.26 4.23
C ALA A 58 -4.63 6.79 4.31
N PRO A 59 -3.70 7.66 3.89
CA PRO A 59 -3.98 9.08 3.75
C PRO A 59 -5.19 9.33 2.84
N ILE A 60 -6.17 10.08 3.35
CA ILE A 60 -7.47 10.31 2.69
C ILE A 60 -7.30 10.86 1.27
N ASP A 61 -6.39 11.83 1.11
CA ASP A 61 -6.15 12.51 -0.19
C ASP A 61 -5.60 11.58 -1.27
N SER A 62 -4.84 10.55 -0.87
CA SER A 62 -4.30 9.54 -1.78
C SER A 62 -5.28 8.41 -2.05
N ALA A 63 -6.09 8.04 -1.05
CA ALA A 63 -7.00 6.89 -1.14
C ALA A 63 -8.27 7.20 -1.96
N ILE A 64 -8.87 8.38 -1.77
CA ILE A 64 -10.15 8.73 -2.42
C ILE A 64 -10.09 8.66 -3.96
N PRO A 65 -9.09 9.26 -4.65
CA PRO A 65 -9.01 9.19 -6.12
C PRO A 65 -8.90 7.76 -6.64
N LEU A 66 -8.11 6.92 -5.97
CA LEU A 66 -7.92 5.52 -6.35
C LEU A 66 -9.21 4.71 -6.15
N LEU A 67 -9.93 4.93 -5.06
CA LEU A 67 -11.22 4.27 -4.80
C LEU A 67 -12.29 4.70 -5.81
N LYS A 68 -12.32 5.99 -6.19
CA LYS A 68 -13.21 6.48 -7.26
C LYS A 68 -12.93 5.82 -8.60
N GLN A 69 -11.66 5.55 -8.91
CA GLN A 69 -11.31 4.77 -10.09
C GLN A 69 -11.73 3.30 -9.96
N ALA A 70 -11.58 2.73 -8.77
CA ALA A 70 -11.95 1.35 -8.48
C ALA A 70 -13.46 1.06 -8.59
N LEU A 71 -14.32 2.08 -8.47
CA LEU A 71 -15.76 1.95 -8.75
C LEU A 71 -16.05 1.52 -10.21
N LYS A 72 -15.11 1.79 -11.13
CA LYS A 72 -15.22 1.42 -12.54
C LYS A 72 -14.54 0.08 -12.85
N ASN A 73 -14.14 -0.68 -11.83
CA ASN A 73 -13.48 -1.96 -12.02
C ASN A 73 -14.45 -2.98 -12.64
N ALA A 74 -13.92 -3.86 -13.49
CA ALA A 74 -14.70 -4.94 -14.10
C ALA A 74 -15.14 -6.00 -13.09
N ASP A 75 -14.42 -6.15 -11.97
CA ASP A 75 -14.82 -7.02 -10.87
C ASP A 75 -15.86 -6.32 -9.96
N PRO A 76 -17.11 -6.82 -9.90
CA PRO A 76 -18.16 -6.19 -9.11
C PRO A 76 -17.89 -6.22 -7.59
N GLU A 77 -17.14 -7.20 -7.08
CA GLU A 77 -16.81 -7.22 -5.65
C GLU A 77 -15.77 -6.14 -5.31
N VAL A 78 -14.82 -5.87 -6.21
CA VAL A 78 -13.88 -4.74 -6.06
C VAL A 78 -14.64 -3.42 -6.05
N ALA A 79 -15.56 -3.22 -7.02
CA ALA A 79 -16.35 -2.00 -7.11
C ALA A 79 -17.21 -1.78 -5.85
N ARG A 80 -17.94 -2.81 -5.40
CA ARG A 80 -18.79 -2.77 -4.21
C ARG A 80 -18.00 -2.44 -2.93
N ARG A 81 -16.85 -3.10 -2.72
CA ARG A 81 -16.01 -2.80 -1.54
C ARG A 81 -15.36 -1.42 -1.63
N ALA A 82 -14.95 -1.00 -2.82
CA ALA A 82 -14.40 0.33 -3.01
C ALA A 82 -15.44 1.41 -2.67
N GLU A 83 -16.71 1.20 -3.03
CA GLU A 83 -17.83 2.06 -2.65
C GLU A 83 -18.00 2.14 -1.13
N ASP A 84 -18.07 0.99 -0.45
CA ASP A 84 -18.19 0.93 1.02
C ASP A 84 -17.06 1.71 1.72
N ILE A 85 -15.82 1.55 1.26
CA ILE A 85 -14.65 2.23 1.82
C ILE A 85 -14.69 3.72 1.50
N LEU A 86 -15.00 4.08 0.25
CA LEU A 86 -15.06 5.47 -0.19
C LEU A 86 -16.07 6.27 0.64
N TRP A 87 -17.27 5.73 0.85
CA TRP A 87 -18.30 6.36 1.68
C TRP A 87 -17.77 6.69 3.08
N ARG A 88 -17.08 5.75 3.73
CA ARG A 88 -16.53 5.95 5.08
C ARG A 88 -15.43 7.00 5.12
N LEU A 89 -14.58 7.04 4.09
CA LEU A 89 -13.52 8.05 4.00
C LEU A 89 -14.06 9.44 3.69
N GLU A 90 -15.08 9.55 2.83
CA GLU A 90 -15.73 10.84 2.55
C GLU A 90 -16.44 11.37 3.79
N LEU A 91 -17.19 10.53 4.52
CA LEU A 91 -17.81 10.91 5.79
C LEU A 91 -16.77 11.41 6.81
N ARG A 92 -15.64 10.70 6.95
CA ARG A 92 -14.56 11.13 7.84
C ARG A 92 -13.97 12.46 7.40
N ARG A 93 -13.67 12.64 6.11
CA ARG A 93 -13.14 13.89 5.56
C ARG A 93 -14.09 15.07 5.82
N ASP A 94 -15.38 14.85 5.64
CA ASP A 94 -16.39 15.89 5.83
C ASP A 94 -16.61 16.21 7.31
N THR A 95 -16.51 15.20 8.17
CA THR A 95 -16.46 15.37 9.64
C THR A 95 -15.25 16.20 10.04
N ASP A 96 -14.05 15.85 9.55
CA ASP A 96 -12.81 16.58 9.83
C ASP A 96 -12.89 18.04 9.37
N ARG A 97 -13.56 18.31 8.23
CA ARG A 97 -13.81 19.67 7.76
C ARG A 97 -14.78 20.44 8.65
N THR A 98 -15.87 19.80 9.06
CA THR A 98 -16.97 20.45 9.80
C THR A 98 -16.62 20.67 11.26
N LEU A 99 -15.89 19.74 11.87
CA LEU A 99 -15.51 19.77 13.29
C LEU A 99 -14.20 20.54 13.54
N THR A 100 -13.69 21.28 12.56
CA THR A 100 -12.57 22.20 12.81
C THR A 100 -12.99 23.19 13.91
N THR A 101 -12.34 23.08 15.07
CA THR A 101 -12.71 23.82 16.29
C THR A 101 -12.72 25.32 16.01
N ARG A 102 -13.93 25.89 15.99
CA ARG A 102 -14.12 27.33 16.00
C ARG A 102 -14.17 27.76 17.46
N THR A 103 -13.16 28.51 17.92
CA THR A 103 -13.18 29.12 19.25
C THR A 103 -14.32 30.12 19.30
N LEU A 104 -15.35 29.83 20.11
CA LEU A 104 -16.46 30.73 20.38
C LEU A 104 -16.20 31.42 21.72
N THR A 105 -16.06 32.74 21.70
CA THR A 105 -16.11 33.55 22.91
C THR A 105 -17.57 33.80 23.25
N LEU A 106 -18.00 33.39 24.44
CA LEU A 106 -19.34 33.66 24.94
C LEU A 106 -19.31 34.95 25.75
N ASP A 107 -19.82 36.03 25.15
CA ASP A 107 -20.09 37.27 25.87
C ASP A 107 -21.45 37.14 26.56
N TYR A 108 -21.43 36.74 27.84
CA TYR A 108 -22.62 36.63 28.66
C TYR A 108 -22.91 37.97 29.34
N GLN A 109 -24.12 38.50 29.16
CA GLN A 109 -24.63 39.63 29.94
C GLN A 109 -25.66 39.11 30.95
N GLU A 110 -25.41 39.34 32.23
CA GLU A 110 -26.42 39.16 33.28
C GLU A 110 -27.50 40.23 33.12
N VAL A 111 -28.77 39.81 33.19
CA VAL A 111 -29.98 40.64 33.08
C VAL A 111 -30.61 40.83 34.45
#